data_AF-A0A2Y9NGK9-F1
#
_entry.id   AF-A0A2Y9NGK9-F1
#
_cell.length_a   1.000
_cell.length_b   1.000
_cell.length_c   1.000
_cell.angle_alpha   90.00
_cell.angle_beta   90.00
_cell.angle_gamma   90.00
#
_symmetry.space_group_name_H-M   'P 1'
#
loop_
_entity.id
_entity.type
_entity.pdbx_description
1 polymer ?
#
loop_
_entity_poly.entity_id
_entity_poly.type
_entity_poly.pdbx_seq_one_letter_code
_entity_poly.pdbx_strand_id
1 'polypeptide(L)'
;MPAMPALRGVPGIPPLSPEKGTEVLEDVARLLDMPAGIFSDIAVSGPTVTFRVRANLQNVTAADAAKAAVDNKDQLEKMSGLRVLQTGVGSKSKPKLLPHQAEREDSTKFIVLTLVSIVAIVAVLLASGVIYCLRHSSQYRLKEKLSGPGGDPDPDATNAYQELCRQRMAARPSERPETAHTSRVSSVSSQFSDGPMPSPSARGSTSSWSEEPVQPNMDISTGHMVLAYMEDHLKNKNRLEKEWEALCAYQAEPDSSLVAQREENVPKNRCPAVLTYDHSRIRLKSENSHGSSDYINASPIMDHDPRKPAYIATQGPLPATVADFWQMVWESGCVVVVMLTPLSENGVRQCYHYWPDEGSNLYHVYEVHLVSEHIWCEDFLVRSFYLKNLQTNETRTVTQFHFLSWYDQGVPASTRSLLDFRRKVNKCYRGRSCPIIVHCSDGAGRSGTYILIDMVLNKMAKGAKEIDIAATLEHLRDQRPRMVQTKEQFEFALTAVAEEVNAILKAFPQ
;
A
#
# COMPACT_ATOMS: atom_id res chain seq x y z
N MET A 1 4.17 8.99 -29.06
CA MET A 1 3.31 8.82 -30.25
C MET A 1 1.87 8.58 -29.79
N PRO A 2 0.90 9.46 -30.08
CA PRO A 2 -0.52 9.16 -29.91
C PRO A 2 -0.99 8.19 -31.03
N ALA A 3 -1.61 7.05 -30.75
CA ALA A 3 -2.85 6.77 -29.99
C ALA A 3 -4.08 6.81 -30.91
N MET A 4 -4.92 5.76 -30.81
CA MET A 4 -6.07 5.49 -31.67
C MET A 4 -7.27 5.09 -30.78
N PRO A 5 -8.49 5.56 -31.06
CA PRO A 5 -9.70 5.07 -30.40
C PRO A 5 -10.29 3.85 -31.14
N ALA A 6 -11.28 3.20 -30.52
CA ALA A 6 -11.94 2.02 -31.06
C ALA A 6 -13.44 1.95 -30.68
N LEU A 7 -14.30 1.60 -31.65
CA LEU A 7 -15.76 1.41 -31.47
C LEU A 7 -16.13 -0.09 -31.46
N ARG A 8 -16.22 -0.76 -30.30
CA ARG A 8 -16.38 -2.24 -30.28
C ARG A 8 -17.83 -2.71 -30.39
N GLY A 9 -18.14 -3.50 -31.41
CA GLY A 9 -19.44 -4.19 -31.58
C GLY A 9 -19.55 -5.60 -30.97
N VAL A 10 -20.78 -6.09 -30.85
CA VAL A 10 -21.17 -7.42 -30.32
C VAL A 10 -20.96 -8.52 -31.38
N PRO A 11 -20.61 -9.77 -31.00
CA PRO A 11 -20.45 -10.88 -31.96
C PRO A 11 -21.74 -11.22 -32.72
N GLY A 12 -21.60 -11.62 -33.99
CA GLY A 12 -22.72 -12.07 -34.85
C GLY A 12 -23.23 -11.02 -35.86
N ILE A 13 -22.75 -9.78 -35.78
CA ILE A 13 -23.04 -8.72 -36.77
C ILE A 13 -22.05 -8.86 -37.95
N PRO A 14 -22.48 -8.68 -39.22
CA PRO A 14 -21.56 -8.65 -40.36
C PRO A 14 -20.49 -7.55 -40.20
N PRO A 15 -19.28 -7.71 -40.80
CA PRO A 15 -18.23 -6.71 -40.70
C PRO A 15 -18.67 -5.38 -41.30
N LEU A 16 -18.28 -4.28 -40.64
CA LEU A 16 -18.56 -2.93 -41.13
C LEU A 16 -17.71 -2.65 -42.37
N SER A 17 -18.29 -2.01 -43.39
CA SER A 17 -17.54 -1.68 -44.61
C SER A 17 -16.57 -0.48 -44.37
N PRO A 18 -15.46 -0.36 -45.12
CA PRO A 18 -14.55 0.78 -45.01
C PRO A 18 -15.23 2.14 -45.24
N GLU A 19 -16.21 2.18 -46.14
CA GLU A 19 -16.99 3.36 -46.50
C GLU A 19 -17.88 3.77 -45.32
N LYS A 20 -18.67 2.83 -44.77
CA LYS A 20 -19.51 3.07 -43.61
C LYS A 20 -18.69 3.44 -42.36
N GLY A 21 -17.50 2.84 -42.21
CA GLY A 21 -16.54 3.21 -41.18
C GLY A 21 -15.93 4.60 -41.35
N THR A 22 -15.93 5.16 -42.56
CA THR A 22 -15.52 6.54 -42.84
C THR A 22 -16.67 7.52 -42.57
N GLU A 23 -17.88 7.20 -43.06
CA GLU A 23 -19.12 7.98 -42.85
C GLU A 23 -19.40 8.26 -41.36
N VAL A 24 -19.21 7.26 -40.49
CA VAL A 24 -19.31 7.40 -39.02
C VAL A 24 -18.34 8.44 -38.46
N LEU A 25 -17.17 8.61 -39.08
CA LEU A 25 -16.20 9.62 -38.65
C LEU A 25 -16.52 11.00 -39.25
N GLU A 26 -17.22 11.08 -40.37
CA GLU A 26 -17.82 12.34 -40.83
C GLU A 26 -18.96 12.78 -39.89
N ASP A 27 -19.75 11.85 -39.34
CA ASP A 27 -20.72 12.16 -38.28
C ASP A 27 -20.05 12.66 -37.00
N VAL A 28 -18.99 11.99 -36.52
CA VAL A 28 -18.23 12.46 -35.35
C VAL A 28 -17.53 13.80 -35.63
N ALA A 29 -17.11 14.08 -36.87
CA ALA A 29 -16.57 15.39 -37.25
C ALA A 29 -17.64 16.49 -37.17
N ARG A 30 -18.86 16.20 -37.66
CA ARG A 30 -20.02 17.10 -37.54
C ARG A 30 -20.43 17.37 -36.09
N LEU A 31 -20.31 16.39 -35.20
CA LEU A 31 -20.55 16.55 -33.75
C LEU A 31 -19.46 17.35 -33.01
N LEU A 32 -18.37 17.70 -33.70
CA LEU A 32 -17.25 18.50 -33.19
C LEU A 32 -17.11 19.85 -33.90
N ASP A 33 -18.05 20.22 -34.79
CA ASP A 33 -17.96 21.37 -35.72
C ASP A 33 -16.63 21.42 -36.52
N MET A 34 -16.09 20.24 -36.87
CA MET A 34 -14.79 20.10 -37.52
C MET A 34 -14.89 19.43 -38.91
N PRO A 35 -13.97 19.71 -39.84
CA PRO A 35 -13.95 19.07 -41.15
C PRO A 35 -13.49 17.61 -41.05
N ALA A 36 -14.12 16.71 -41.81
CA ALA A 36 -13.82 15.26 -41.82
C ALA A 36 -12.32 14.92 -41.98
N GLY A 37 -11.58 15.75 -42.72
CA GLY A 37 -10.12 15.64 -42.89
C GLY A 37 -9.28 15.80 -41.60
N ILE A 38 -9.90 16.07 -40.45
CA ILE A 38 -9.27 15.96 -39.12
C ILE A 38 -8.87 14.51 -38.79
N PHE A 39 -9.59 13.52 -39.32
CA PHE A 39 -9.31 12.11 -39.08
C PHE A 39 -8.34 11.53 -40.12
N SER A 40 -7.59 10.52 -39.69
CA SER A 40 -6.48 9.89 -40.42
C SER A 40 -6.27 8.46 -39.91
N ASP A 41 -5.44 7.66 -40.60
CA ASP A 41 -5.17 6.25 -40.26
C ASP A 41 -6.44 5.42 -39.99
N ILE A 42 -7.51 5.68 -40.76
CA ILE A 42 -8.81 5.03 -40.59
C ILE A 42 -8.68 3.56 -40.98
N ALA A 43 -8.99 2.66 -40.05
CA ALA A 43 -8.98 1.22 -40.29
C ALA A 43 -10.17 0.56 -39.60
N VAL A 44 -10.87 -0.30 -40.35
CA VAL A 44 -12.05 -1.04 -39.89
C VAL A 44 -11.68 -2.51 -39.66
N SER A 45 -12.07 -3.06 -38.51
CA SER A 45 -11.75 -4.42 -38.07
C SER A 45 -12.99 -5.08 -37.45
N GLY A 46 -13.65 -5.94 -38.24
CA GLY A 46 -14.96 -6.49 -37.87
C GLY A 46 -15.98 -5.36 -37.70
N PRO A 47 -16.64 -5.22 -36.53
CA PRO A 47 -17.52 -4.09 -36.25
C PRO A 47 -16.77 -2.83 -35.77
N THR A 48 -15.43 -2.82 -35.75
CA THR A 48 -14.62 -1.81 -35.05
C THR A 48 -14.00 -0.79 -35.99
N VAL A 49 -14.42 0.48 -35.92
CA VAL A 49 -13.68 1.60 -36.52
C VAL A 49 -12.55 2.04 -35.59
N THR A 50 -11.36 2.26 -36.15
CA THR A 50 -10.20 2.87 -35.47
C THR A 50 -9.62 3.99 -36.34
N PHE A 51 -9.05 5.04 -35.72
CA PHE A 51 -8.56 6.23 -36.42
C PHE A 51 -7.48 6.99 -35.62
N ARG A 52 -6.97 8.08 -36.17
CA ARG A 52 -6.09 9.07 -35.52
C ARG A 52 -6.61 10.48 -35.79
N VAL A 53 -6.65 11.33 -34.76
CA VAL A 53 -6.93 12.76 -34.89
C VAL A 53 -5.65 13.51 -35.25
N ARG A 54 -5.68 14.33 -36.29
CA ARG A 54 -4.57 15.19 -36.70
C ARG A 54 -4.46 16.42 -35.79
N ALA A 55 -3.25 16.99 -35.69
CA ALA A 55 -3.06 18.30 -35.09
C ALA A 55 -3.92 19.34 -35.83
N ASN A 56 -4.62 20.18 -35.09
CA ASN A 56 -5.64 21.10 -35.60
C ASN A 56 -5.70 22.36 -34.73
N LEU A 57 -6.17 23.47 -35.31
CA LEU A 57 -6.15 24.80 -34.67
C LEU A 57 -7.03 24.92 -33.41
N GLN A 58 -7.96 23.98 -33.21
CA GLN A 58 -8.83 23.92 -32.03
C GLN A 58 -8.30 22.97 -30.93
N ASN A 59 -7.13 22.35 -31.15
CA ASN A 59 -6.51 21.34 -30.25
C ASN A 59 -7.38 20.11 -29.92
N VAL A 60 -8.40 19.81 -30.73
CA VAL A 60 -9.29 18.64 -30.55
C VAL A 60 -8.47 17.35 -30.58
N THR A 61 -8.62 16.50 -29.56
CA THR A 61 -7.86 15.25 -29.41
C THR A 61 -8.69 14.00 -29.70
N ALA A 62 -8.04 12.83 -29.71
CA ALA A 62 -8.73 11.54 -29.76
C ALA A 62 -9.61 11.26 -28.53
N ALA A 63 -9.35 11.91 -27.38
CA ALA A 63 -10.22 11.83 -26.21
C ALA A 63 -11.49 12.66 -26.39
N ASP A 64 -11.38 13.84 -26.98
CA ASP A 64 -12.54 14.71 -27.25
C ASP A 64 -13.46 14.09 -28.32
N ALA A 65 -12.90 13.48 -29.37
CA ALA A 65 -13.68 12.72 -30.34
C ALA A 65 -14.34 11.46 -29.74
N ALA A 66 -13.64 10.73 -28.85
CA ALA A 66 -14.23 9.58 -28.15
C ALA A 66 -15.31 9.99 -27.12
N LYS A 67 -15.19 11.20 -26.54
CA LYS A 67 -16.17 11.80 -25.64
C LYS A 67 -17.40 12.33 -26.39
N ALA A 68 -17.22 13.08 -27.47
CA ALA A 68 -18.34 13.60 -28.27
C ALA A 68 -19.24 12.48 -28.82
N ALA A 69 -18.66 11.31 -29.14
CA ALA A 69 -19.39 10.11 -29.54
C ALA A 69 -20.15 9.39 -28.40
N VAL A 70 -19.87 9.72 -27.13
CA VAL A 70 -20.63 9.28 -25.95
C VAL A 70 -21.69 10.32 -25.58
N ASP A 71 -21.26 11.58 -25.43
CA ASP A 71 -22.11 12.69 -24.98
C ASP A 71 -23.28 12.94 -25.97
N ASN A 72 -23.06 12.71 -27.27
CA ASN A 72 -24.08 12.85 -28.31
C ASN A 72 -24.54 11.50 -28.90
N LYS A 73 -24.43 10.40 -28.12
CA LYS A 73 -24.70 9.03 -28.58
C LYS A 73 -25.99 8.89 -29.38
N ASP A 74 -27.13 9.33 -28.85
CA ASP A 74 -28.44 9.14 -29.49
C ASP A 74 -28.55 9.87 -30.85
N GLN A 75 -27.84 11.00 -31.00
CA GLN A 75 -27.75 11.72 -32.27
C GLN A 75 -26.82 10.99 -33.25
N LEU A 76 -25.68 10.47 -32.79
CA LEU A 76 -24.74 9.68 -33.59
C LEU A 76 -25.35 8.36 -34.08
N GLU A 77 -26.11 7.65 -33.23
CA GLU A 77 -26.83 6.43 -33.64
C GLU A 77 -27.89 6.75 -34.70
N LYS A 78 -28.60 7.88 -34.57
CA LYS A 78 -29.61 8.34 -35.52
C LYS A 78 -29.04 8.85 -36.85
N MET A 79 -27.85 9.47 -36.84
CA MET A 79 -27.18 9.94 -38.06
C MET A 79 -26.53 8.79 -38.84
N SER A 80 -25.76 7.94 -38.15
CA SER A 80 -25.01 6.86 -38.79
C SER A 80 -25.85 5.63 -39.13
N GLY A 81 -26.97 5.42 -38.42
CA GLY A 81 -27.78 4.19 -38.47
C GLY A 81 -27.13 2.99 -37.75
N LEU A 82 -26.11 3.21 -36.90
CA LEU A 82 -25.37 2.18 -36.18
C LEU A 82 -25.49 2.36 -34.66
N ARG A 83 -25.34 1.29 -33.89
CA ARG A 83 -25.42 1.33 -32.42
C ARG A 83 -24.03 1.51 -31.78
N VAL A 84 -23.84 2.59 -31.02
CA VAL A 84 -22.59 2.94 -30.32
C VAL A 84 -22.53 2.17 -29.00
N LEU A 85 -21.98 0.95 -29.08
CA LEU A 85 -21.91 0.04 -27.93
C LEU A 85 -20.80 0.40 -26.93
N GLN A 86 -19.66 0.90 -27.41
CA GLN A 86 -18.51 1.25 -26.57
C GLN A 86 -17.55 2.19 -27.32
N THR A 87 -17.06 3.22 -26.63
CA THR A 87 -15.94 4.06 -27.08
C THR A 87 -14.73 3.91 -26.13
N GLY A 88 -13.57 4.38 -26.56
CA GLY A 88 -12.35 4.40 -25.74
C GLY A 88 -11.14 4.83 -26.54
N VAL A 89 -10.03 5.14 -25.85
CA VAL A 89 -8.76 5.61 -26.46
C VAL A 89 -7.62 4.73 -26.00
N GLY A 90 -6.69 4.35 -26.88
CA GLY A 90 -5.52 3.59 -26.45
C GLY A 90 -4.42 3.42 -27.50
N SER A 91 -3.61 2.38 -27.29
CA SER A 91 -2.63 1.89 -28.26
C SER A 91 -3.11 0.57 -28.85
N LYS A 92 -2.54 0.16 -29.99
CA LYS A 92 -3.05 -0.90 -30.89
C LYS A 92 -3.30 -2.29 -30.28
N SER A 93 -2.92 -2.54 -29.03
CA SER A 93 -3.15 -3.81 -28.32
C SER A 93 -4.13 -3.75 -27.14
N LYS A 94 -4.42 -2.57 -26.56
CA LYS A 94 -5.36 -2.41 -25.42
C LYS A 94 -6.01 -1.00 -25.44
N PRO A 95 -7.32 -0.86 -25.73
CA PRO A 95 -8.04 0.40 -25.57
C PRO A 95 -8.38 0.64 -24.08
N LYS A 96 -8.23 1.88 -23.60
CA LYS A 96 -8.77 2.31 -22.30
C LYS A 96 -10.24 2.67 -22.51
N LEU A 97 -11.12 1.87 -21.93
CA LEU A 97 -12.57 1.96 -22.12
C LEU A 97 -13.13 3.11 -21.29
N LEU A 98 -14.03 3.91 -21.86
CA LEU A 98 -14.83 4.85 -21.08
C LEU A 98 -16.01 4.08 -20.44
N PRO A 99 -16.30 4.28 -19.15
CA PRO A 99 -17.41 3.60 -18.49
C PRO A 99 -18.74 4.10 -19.06
N HIS A 100 -19.64 3.16 -19.41
CA HIS A 100 -20.99 3.50 -19.84
C HIS A 100 -21.76 4.09 -18.65
N GLN A 101 -22.52 5.17 -18.85
CA GLN A 101 -23.51 5.60 -17.86
C GLN A 101 -24.55 4.49 -17.67
N ALA A 102 -24.45 3.75 -16.56
CA ALA A 102 -25.37 2.68 -16.16
C ALA A 102 -26.02 2.94 -14.79
N GLU A 103 -25.63 4.02 -14.10
CA GLU A 103 -26.02 4.30 -12.72
C GLU A 103 -27.54 4.51 -12.50
N ARG A 104 -28.31 4.82 -13.56
CA ARG A 104 -29.71 5.23 -13.41
C ARG A 104 -30.68 4.07 -13.15
N GLU A 105 -30.39 2.85 -13.60
CA GLU A 105 -31.25 1.69 -13.32
C GLU A 105 -30.94 1.02 -11.97
N ASP A 106 -29.67 0.81 -11.65
CA ASP A 106 -29.28 0.09 -10.43
C ASP A 106 -29.43 0.94 -9.16
N SER A 107 -29.18 2.27 -9.22
CA SER A 107 -29.42 3.17 -8.09
C SER A 107 -30.86 3.07 -7.57
N THR A 108 -31.83 2.99 -8.47
CA THR A 108 -33.25 2.82 -8.12
C THR A 108 -33.51 1.51 -7.36
N LYS A 109 -32.84 0.41 -7.74
CA LYS A 109 -32.95 -0.90 -7.07
C LYS A 109 -32.32 -0.87 -5.67
N PHE A 110 -31.14 -0.26 -5.52
CA PHE A 110 -30.48 -0.08 -4.23
C PHE A 110 -31.24 0.84 -3.27
N ILE A 111 -31.87 1.90 -3.77
CA ILE A 111 -32.75 2.79 -2.98
C ILE A 111 -33.98 2.02 -2.47
N VAL A 112 -34.65 1.26 -3.32
CA VAL A 112 -35.79 0.41 -2.88
C VAL A 112 -35.34 -0.63 -1.84
N LEU A 113 -34.19 -1.27 -2.03
CA LEU A 113 -33.67 -2.27 -1.10
C LEU A 113 -33.37 -1.67 0.28
N THR A 114 -32.70 -0.51 0.33
CA THR A 114 -32.38 0.19 1.59
C THR A 114 -33.62 0.71 2.31
N LEU A 115 -34.63 1.21 1.58
CA LEU A 115 -35.93 1.59 2.18
C LEU A 115 -36.65 0.38 2.80
N VAL A 116 -36.67 -0.77 2.12
CA VAL A 116 -37.24 -2.02 2.67
C VAL A 116 -36.47 -2.48 3.91
N SER A 117 -35.13 -2.40 3.91
CA SER A 117 -34.31 -2.72 5.09
C SER A 117 -34.61 -1.80 6.27
N ILE A 118 -34.77 -0.49 6.05
CA ILE A 118 -35.10 0.48 7.11
C ILE A 118 -36.48 0.18 7.70
N VAL A 119 -37.49 -0.10 6.87
CA VAL A 119 -38.84 -0.48 7.34
C VAL A 119 -38.80 -1.77 8.16
N ALA A 120 -38.02 -2.78 7.74
CA ALA A 120 -37.85 -4.01 8.51
C ALA A 120 -37.18 -3.77 9.87
N ILE A 121 -36.13 -2.95 9.93
CA ILE A 121 -35.44 -2.58 11.18
C ILE A 121 -36.41 -1.84 12.12
N VAL A 122 -37.16 -0.86 11.62
CA VAL A 122 -38.15 -0.12 12.42
C VAL A 122 -39.26 -1.04 12.93
N ALA A 123 -39.75 -1.98 12.11
CA ALA A 123 -40.74 -2.97 12.54
C ALA A 123 -40.21 -3.90 13.66
N VAL A 124 -38.96 -4.37 13.56
CA VAL A 124 -38.32 -5.16 14.62
C VAL A 124 -38.12 -4.34 15.89
N LEU A 125 -37.68 -3.08 15.79
CA LEU A 125 -37.53 -2.18 16.94
C LEU A 125 -38.87 -1.92 17.64
N LEU A 126 -39.93 -1.60 16.89
CA LEU A 126 -41.28 -1.42 17.45
C LEU A 126 -41.82 -2.70 18.10
N ALA A 127 -41.66 -3.86 17.46
CA ALA A 127 -42.05 -5.14 18.05
C ALA A 127 -41.27 -5.43 19.35
N SER A 128 -39.96 -5.18 19.37
CA SER A 128 -39.13 -5.34 20.57
C SER A 128 -39.53 -4.38 21.69
N GLY A 129 -39.91 -3.14 21.36
CA GLY A 129 -40.42 -2.14 22.30
C GLY A 129 -41.78 -2.53 22.89
N VAL A 130 -42.70 -3.07 22.08
CA VAL A 130 -43.99 -3.61 22.57
C VAL A 130 -43.75 -4.81 23.49
N ILE A 131 -42.88 -5.75 23.11
CA ILE A 131 -42.51 -6.91 23.96
C ILE A 131 -41.87 -6.44 25.27
N TYR A 132 -41.01 -5.41 25.24
CA TYR A 132 -40.43 -4.81 26.43
C TYR A 132 -41.49 -4.17 27.32
N CYS A 133 -42.41 -3.36 26.78
CA CYS A 133 -43.50 -2.74 27.54
C CYS A 133 -44.47 -3.79 28.14
N LEU A 134 -44.75 -4.89 27.43
CA LEU A 134 -45.56 -6.01 27.95
C LEU A 134 -44.82 -6.79 29.06
N ARG A 135 -43.50 -6.99 28.94
CA ARG A 135 -42.69 -7.58 30.02
C ARG A 135 -42.55 -6.63 31.22
N HIS A 136 -42.35 -5.35 31.00
CA HIS A 136 -42.20 -4.36 32.07
C HIS A 136 -43.51 -4.17 32.83
N SER A 137 -44.65 -4.05 32.15
CA SER A 137 -45.97 -3.94 32.79
C SER A 137 -46.41 -5.22 33.52
N SER A 138 -46.05 -6.41 33.01
CA SER A 138 -46.29 -7.67 33.74
C SER A 138 -45.38 -7.82 34.96
N GLN A 139 -44.09 -7.43 34.88
CA GLN A 139 -43.20 -7.34 36.05
C GLN A 139 -43.66 -6.31 37.07
N TYR A 140 -44.24 -5.17 36.64
CA TYR A 140 -44.80 -4.16 37.54
C TYR A 140 -46.01 -4.71 38.30
N ARG A 141 -46.97 -5.35 37.60
CA ARG A 141 -48.12 -6.03 38.23
C ARG A 141 -47.70 -7.19 39.15
N LEU A 142 -46.59 -7.87 38.84
CA LEU A 142 -46.03 -8.92 39.70
C LEU A 142 -45.43 -8.32 40.98
N LYS A 143 -44.66 -7.22 40.88
CA LYS A 143 -44.19 -6.45 42.05
C LYS A 143 -45.33 -5.92 42.90
N GLU A 144 -46.38 -5.40 42.29
CA GLU A 144 -47.57 -4.88 42.98
C GLU A 144 -48.26 -5.99 43.79
N LYS A 145 -48.43 -7.18 43.21
CA LYS A 145 -48.92 -8.38 43.93
C LYS A 145 -47.98 -8.88 45.03
N LEU A 146 -46.67 -8.65 44.91
CA LEU A 146 -45.66 -9.00 45.93
C LEU A 146 -45.48 -7.90 47.00
N SER A 147 -46.19 -6.77 46.91
CA SER A 147 -46.07 -5.63 47.83
C SER A 147 -47.28 -5.48 48.77
N GLY A 148 -48.27 -6.37 48.68
CA GLY A 148 -49.44 -6.38 49.56
C GLY A 148 -49.15 -7.06 50.92
N PRO A 149 -49.47 -6.43 52.07
CA PRO A 149 -49.21 -7.02 53.38
C PRO A 149 -50.30 -8.02 53.80
N GLY A 150 -49.92 -9.30 53.94
CA GLY A 150 -50.71 -10.34 54.61
C GLY A 150 -51.34 -11.39 53.70
N GLY A 151 -50.82 -12.62 53.79
CA GLY A 151 -51.32 -13.81 53.09
C GLY A 151 -50.30 -14.95 53.19
N ASP A 152 -50.76 -16.20 53.34
CA ASP A 152 -49.91 -17.38 53.52
C ASP A 152 -49.06 -17.72 52.27
N PRO A 153 -47.94 -18.44 52.42
CA PRO A 153 -47.05 -18.80 51.32
C PRO A 153 -47.70 -19.77 50.33
N ASP A 154 -47.87 -19.30 49.09
CA ASP A 154 -48.44 -20.04 47.97
C ASP A 154 -47.57 -21.27 47.59
N PRO A 155 -48.12 -22.51 47.61
CA PRO A 155 -47.35 -23.72 47.33
C PRO A 155 -46.73 -23.79 45.93
N ASP A 156 -47.26 -23.07 44.93
CA ASP A 156 -46.73 -23.12 43.57
C ASP A 156 -45.31 -22.55 43.44
N ALA A 157 -44.91 -21.63 44.32
CA ALA A 157 -43.53 -21.16 44.39
C ALA A 157 -42.53 -22.27 44.74
N THR A 158 -42.97 -23.28 45.52
CA THR A 158 -42.14 -24.42 45.91
C THR A 158 -42.02 -25.43 44.77
N ASN A 159 -43.11 -25.69 44.04
CA ASN A 159 -43.10 -26.53 42.82
C ASN A 159 -42.16 -25.96 41.75
N ALA A 160 -42.24 -24.66 41.47
CA ALA A 160 -41.41 -24.00 40.46
C ALA A 160 -39.91 -24.12 40.77
N TYR A 161 -39.51 -24.03 42.04
CA TYR A 161 -38.13 -24.22 42.45
C TYR A 161 -37.66 -25.68 42.31
N GLN A 162 -38.49 -26.64 42.71
CA GLN A 162 -38.16 -28.07 42.57
C GLN A 162 -38.01 -28.51 41.12
N GLU A 163 -38.86 -28.01 40.21
CA GLU A 163 -38.76 -28.31 38.77
C GLU A 163 -37.51 -27.69 38.13
N LEU A 164 -37.12 -26.48 38.53
CA LEU A 164 -35.83 -25.89 38.11
C LEU A 164 -34.63 -26.71 38.60
N CYS A 165 -34.66 -27.24 39.83
CA CYS A 165 -33.64 -28.18 40.31
C CYS A 165 -33.63 -29.50 39.51
N ARG A 166 -34.81 -30.04 39.16
CA ARG A 166 -34.96 -31.28 38.38
C ARG A 166 -34.38 -31.12 36.97
N GLN A 167 -34.72 -30.03 36.28
CA GLN A 167 -34.22 -29.75 34.92
C GLN A 167 -32.70 -29.54 34.90
N ARG A 168 -32.12 -28.90 35.93
CA ARG A 168 -30.67 -28.69 36.04
C ARG A 168 -29.87 -29.98 36.23
N MET A 169 -30.49 -31.03 36.79
CA MET A 169 -29.87 -32.35 36.99
C MET A 169 -30.04 -33.29 35.79
N ALA A 170 -31.00 -33.03 34.89
CA ALA A 170 -31.27 -33.88 33.73
C ALA A 170 -30.27 -33.70 32.57
N ALA A 171 -29.49 -32.62 32.55
CA ALA A 171 -28.69 -32.18 31.40
C ALA A 171 -27.24 -32.74 31.36
N ARG A 172 -27.06 -34.07 31.52
CA ARG A 172 -25.80 -34.77 31.20
C ARG A 172 -26.01 -36.21 30.71
N PRO A 173 -26.00 -36.45 29.39
CA PRO A 173 -25.65 -37.75 28.82
C PRO A 173 -24.14 -37.99 28.93
N SER A 174 -23.73 -39.25 29.06
CA SER A 174 -22.33 -39.69 29.00
C SER A 174 -22.26 -40.99 28.23
N GLU A 175 -21.58 -41.02 27.08
CA GLU A 175 -21.03 -42.27 26.53
C GLU A 175 -19.78 -42.02 25.66
N ARG A 176 -19.17 -43.11 25.18
CA ARG A 176 -17.73 -43.28 24.87
C ARG A 176 -17.56 -44.01 23.50
N PRO A 177 -16.37 -44.35 22.96
CA PRO A 177 -15.03 -44.62 23.55
C PRO A 177 -13.90 -43.68 23.04
N GLU A 178 -12.71 -43.54 23.62
CA GLU A 178 -11.80 -44.39 24.41
C GLU A 178 -10.74 -45.20 23.61
N THR A 179 -9.57 -44.58 23.42
CA THR A 179 -8.23 -45.18 23.58
C THR A 179 -7.41 -44.20 24.44
N ALA A 180 -6.87 -44.55 25.61
CA ALA A 180 -5.74 -45.47 25.87
C ALA A 180 -4.43 -44.93 25.29
N HIS A 181 -3.40 -44.50 26.05
CA HIS A 181 -3.12 -44.50 27.50
C HIS A 181 -2.50 -43.11 27.90
N THR A 182 -1.99 -42.74 29.09
CA THR A 182 -1.43 -43.48 30.26
C THR A 182 -1.89 -42.89 31.62
N SER A 183 -0.99 -42.46 32.53
CA SER A 183 -1.30 -42.20 33.95
C SER A 183 -0.42 -41.17 34.69
N ARG A 184 -1.10 -40.38 35.53
CA ARG A 184 -0.65 -39.72 36.79
C ARG A 184 0.27 -38.49 36.75
N VAL A 185 0.04 -37.63 37.76
CA VAL A 185 0.63 -36.31 38.01
C VAL A 185 1.42 -36.33 39.32
N SER A 186 2.58 -35.67 39.35
CA SER A 186 3.31 -35.12 40.53
C SER A 186 4.54 -34.37 39.98
N SER A 187 5.07 -33.29 40.57
CA SER A 187 4.66 -32.51 41.76
C SER A 187 5.19 -31.06 41.68
N VAL A 188 4.93 -30.25 42.70
CA VAL A 188 5.22 -28.81 42.80
C VAL A 188 6.71 -28.42 42.95
N SER A 189 7.01 -27.18 42.54
CA SER A 189 7.96 -26.21 43.16
C SER A 189 9.48 -26.18 42.85
N SER A 190 9.96 -24.91 42.85
CA SER A 190 11.24 -24.35 43.34
C SER A 190 12.48 -24.21 42.43
N GLN A 191 12.88 -22.93 42.29
CA GLN A 191 14.22 -22.32 42.46
C GLN A 191 15.40 -22.58 41.48
N PHE A 192 16.01 -21.45 41.09
CA PHE A 192 17.42 -21.15 40.76
C PHE A 192 18.42 -22.29 40.44
N SER A 193 19.12 -22.14 39.31
CA SER A 193 20.61 -22.16 39.24
C SER A 193 21.11 -21.67 37.87
N ASP A 194 22.29 -21.04 37.84
CA ASP A 194 23.02 -20.70 36.60
C ASP A 194 23.67 -21.92 35.95
N GLY A 195 23.80 -21.91 34.62
CA GLY A 195 24.48 -22.94 33.83
C GLY A 195 24.97 -22.41 32.48
N PRO A 196 26.08 -22.93 31.90
CA PRO A 196 26.82 -22.23 30.86
C PRO A 196 26.21 -22.28 29.45
N MET A 197 26.35 -21.17 28.73
CA MET A 197 25.96 -20.97 27.33
C MET A 197 26.67 -21.94 26.35
N PRO A 198 25.94 -22.69 25.50
CA PRO A 198 26.49 -23.31 24.30
C PRO A 198 26.60 -22.27 23.17
N SER A 199 27.72 -22.25 22.43
CA SER A 199 27.85 -21.41 21.23
C SER A 199 26.95 -21.91 20.09
N PRO A 200 26.22 -21.03 19.36
CA PRO A 200 25.42 -21.45 18.22
C PRO A 200 26.30 -21.99 17.07
N SER A 201 26.07 -23.24 16.68
CA SER A 201 26.75 -23.88 15.54
C SER A 201 26.15 -23.43 14.21
N ALA A 202 26.99 -23.34 13.17
CA ALA A 202 26.57 -22.82 11.87
C ALA A 202 26.11 -23.95 10.92
N ARG A 203 24.79 -24.03 10.64
CA ARG A 203 24.18 -24.58 9.39
C ARG A 203 22.64 -24.58 9.45
N GLY A 204 22.01 -24.44 8.28
CA GLY A 204 20.62 -24.85 8.03
C GLY A 204 19.58 -23.73 8.11
N SER A 205 18.73 -23.66 7.09
CA SER A 205 17.65 -22.66 6.97
C SER A 205 16.28 -23.29 7.26
N THR A 206 15.51 -22.68 8.17
CA THR A 206 14.05 -22.49 8.03
C THR A 206 13.57 -21.43 9.03
N SER A 207 12.43 -20.82 8.71
CA SER A 207 11.59 -19.93 9.54
C SER A 207 11.98 -19.75 11.03
N SER A 208 12.77 -18.71 11.32
CA SER A 208 12.81 -18.08 12.64
C SER A 208 12.45 -16.61 12.47
N TRP A 209 11.15 -16.32 12.66
CA TRP A 209 10.70 -14.95 12.91
C TRP A 209 11.17 -14.59 14.32
N SER A 210 11.59 -13.33 14.54
CA SER A 210 11.77 -12.83 15.91
C SER A 210 10.39 -12.72 16.54
N GLU A 211 9.99 -13.67 17.40
CA GLU A 211 8.62 -13.70 17.90
C GLU A 211 8.33 -12.53 18.85
N GLU A 212 9.30 -12.19 19.70
CA GLU A 212 9.24 -11.11 20.67
C GLU A 212 9.22 -9.71 20.00
N PRO A 213 8.30 -8.81 20.39
CA PRO A 213 8.39 -7.41 20.02
C PRO A 213 9.54 -6.74 20.78
N VAL A 214 10.35 -5.94 20.09
CA VAL A 214 11.26 -5.00 20.77
C VAL A 214 10.40 -3.99 21.52
N GLN A 215 10.32 -4.15 22.84
CA GLN A 215 9.61 -3.21 23.72
C GLN A 215 10.22 -1.81 23.51
N PRO A 216 9.41 -0.78 23.20
CA PRO A 216 9.94 0.56 22.97
C PRO A 216 10.52 1.10 24.28
N ASN A 217 11.83 1.37 24.31
CA ASN A 217 12.51 1.92 25.48
C ASN A 217 12.29 3.45 25.58
N MET A 218 11.03 3.85 25.50
CA MET A 218 10.53 5.22 25.57
C MET A 218 9.71 5.34 26.85
N ASP A 219 10.08 6.23 27.75
CA ASP A 219 9.30 6.49 28.95
C ASP A 219 8.01 7.27 28.61
N ILE A 220 7.01 7.13 29.49
CA ILE A 220 5.67 7.70 29.30
C ILE A 220 5.73 9.24 29.21
N SER A 221 6.68 9.91 29.88
CA SER A 221 6.78 11.38 29.85
C SER A 221 7.38 11.90 28.53
N THR A 222 8.44 11.26 28.02
CA THR A 222 8.99 11.51 26.68
C THR A 222 7.92 11.30 25.61
N GLY A 223 7.13 10.22 25.70
CA GLY A 223 6.04 9.95 24.77
C GLY A 223 4.98 11.06 24.74
N HIS A 224 4.53 11.55 25.91
CA HIS A 224 3.58 12.67 25.98
C HIS A 224 4.19 13.99 25.48
N MET A 225 5.47 14.25 25.76
CA MET A 225 6.16 15.46 25.30
C MET A 225 6.29 15.50 23.77
N VAL A 226 6.66 14.38 23.14
CA VAL A 226 6.72 14.29 21.68
C VAL A 226 5.32 14.34 21.07
N LEU A 227 4.31 13.69 21.66
CA LEU A 227 2.93 13.80 21.16
C LEU A 227 2.43 15.25 21.19
N ALA A 228 2.69 16.00 22.27
CA ALA A 228 2.35 17.41 22.38
C ALA A 228 3.11 18.28 21.36
N TYR A 229 4.40 18.01 21.12
CA TYR A 229 5.19 18.66 20.05
C TYR A 229 4.55 18.43 18.67
N MET A 230 4.24 17.17 18.33
CA MET A 230 3.68 16.83 17.00
C MET A 230 2.28 17.43 16.83
N GLU A 231 1.45 17.41 17.88
CA GLU A 231 0.14 18.06 17.87
C GLU A 231 0.22 19.59 17.73
N ASP A 232 1.24 20.28 18.28
CA ASP A 232 1.43 21.72 18.06
C ASP A 232 1.71 22.00 16.58
N HIS A 233 2.64 21.28 15.93
CA HIS A 233 2.94 21.50 14.51
C HIS A 233 1.72 21.28 13.61
N LEU A 234 0.95 20.21 13.86
CA LEU A 234 -0.24 19.88 13.07
C LEU A 234 -1.37 20.92 13.23
N LYS A 235 -1.50 21.53 14.42
CA LYS A 235 -2.48 22.61 14.69
C LYS A 235 -1.99 23.98 14.22
N ASN A 236 -0.70 24.27 14.37
CA ASN A 236 -0.08 25.56 14.09
C ASN A 236 0.42 25.64 12.65
N LYS A 237 -0.53 25.76 11.70
CA LYS A 237 -0.22 25.81 10.26
C LYS A 237 0.78 26.91 9.86
N ASN A 238 0.84 28.03 10.59
CA ASN A 238 1.81 29.11 10.34
C ASN A 238 3.25 28.73 10.73
N ARG A 239 3.43 27.89 11.76
CA ARG A 239 4.74 27.30 12.12
C ARG A 239 5.19 26.31 11.06
N LEU A 240 4.28 25.40 10.71
CA LEU A 240 4.51 24.32 9.75
C LEU A 240 4.76 24.82 8.31
N GLU A 241 4.17 25.97 7.92
CA GLU A 241 4.53 26.64 6.66
C GLU A 241 5.97 27.15 6.69
N LYS A 242 6.37 27.90 7.71
CA LYS A 242 7.72 28.49 7.81
C LYS A 242 8.83 27.44 7.92
N GLU A 243 8.54 26.35 8.61
CA GLU A 243 9.43 25.18 8.70
C GLU A 243 9.59 24.52 7.33
N TRP A 244 8.49 24.36 6.57
CA TRP A 244 8.54 23.86 5.20
C TRP A 244 9.22 24.84 4.22
N GLU A 245 9.02 26.15 4.37
CA GLU A 245 9.72 27.20 3.60
C GLU A 245 11.24 27.15 3.85
N ALA A 246 11.67 27.05 5.11
CA ALA A 246 13.08 26.90 5.48
C ALA A 246 13.67 25.61 4.89
N LEU A 247 12.97 24.49 5.04
CA LEU A 247 13.33 23.22 4.39
C LEU A 247 13.41 23.36 2.87
N CYS A 248 12.53 24.13 2.21
CA CYS A 248 12.59 24.35 0.76
C CYS A 248 13.77 25.21 0.31
N ALA A 249 14.28 26.08 1.19
CA ALA A 249 15.50 26.86 0.97
C ALA A 249 16.79 26.10 1.38
N TYR A 250 16.68 24.99 2.10
CA TYR A 250 17.82 24.19 2.55
C TYR A 250 18.58 23.54 1.38
N GLN A 251 19.90 23.70 1.39
CA GLN A 251 20.85 23.12 0.45
C GLN A 251 21.97 22.45 1.25
N ALA A 252 22.30 21.21 0.92
CA ALA A 252 23.39 20.46 1.56
C ALA A 252 24.76 21.01 1.14
N GLU A 253 25.77 20.87 1.99
CA GLU A 253 27.16 21.13 1.63
C GLU A 253 28.04 19.89 1.91
N PRO A 254 28.62 19.23 0.88
CA PRO A 254 28.48 19.49 -0.56
C PRO A 254 27.19 18.92 -1.18
N ASP A 255 26.78 19.45 -2.34
CA ASP A 255 25.61 19.01 -3.13
C ASP A 255 25.96 18.50 -4.54
N SER A 256 27.25 18.38 -4.87
CA SER A 256 27.74 17.98 -6.19
C SER A 256 27.15 16.63 -6.63
N SER A 257 26.67 16.56 -7.87
CA SER A 257 26.11 15.34 -8.50
C SER A 257 26.74 15.07 -9.87
N LEU A 258 27.99 15.49 -10.08
CA LEU A 258 28.66 15.51 -11.38
C LEU A 258 28.88 14.10 -11.96
N VAL A 259 29.07 13.07 -11.14
CA VAL A 259 29.17 11.68 -11.62
C VAL A 259 27.82 11.20 -12.16
N ALA A 260 26.71 11.59 -11.51
CA ALA A 260 25.36 11.25 -11.97
C ALA A 260 24.98 11.97 -13.28
N GLN A 261 25.57 13.14 -13.54
CA GLN A 261 25.30 13.98 -14.73
C GLN A 261 26.13 13.61 -15.97
N ARG A 262 27.12 12.72 -15.87
CA ARG A 262 27.91 12.27 -17.02
C ARG A 262 27.03 11.62 -18.09
N GLU A 263 27.37 11.81 -19.36
CA GLU A 263 26.63 11.27 -20.51
C GLU A 263 26.40 9.74 -20.43
N GLU A 264 27.40 9.01 -19.93
CA GLU A 264 27.36 7.56 -19.66
C GLU A 264 26.31 7.14 -18.60
N ASN A 265 26.00 8.04 -17.66
CA ASN A 265 25.14 7.80 -16.50
C ASN A 265 23.75 8.45 -16.61
N VAL A 266 23.59 9.50 -17.43
CA VAL A 266 22.28 10.09 -17.77
C VAL A 266 21.20 9.05 -18.12
N PRO A 267 21.42 8.04 -19.01
CA PRO A 267 20.40 7.04 -19.33
C PRO A 267 20.11 6.05 -18.18
N LYS A 268 20.93 6.03 -17.11
CA LYS A 268 20.67 5.27 -15.88
C LYS A 268 19.81 6.06 -14.88
N ASN A 269 19.49 7.33 -15.13
CA ASN A 269 18.66 8.17 -14.24
C ASN A 269 17.19 8.20 -14.69
N ARG A 270 16.28 7.94 -13.76
CA ARG A 270 14.82 8.02 -13.98
C ARG A 270 14.29 9.45 -13.90
N CYS A 271 14.84 10.25 -12.99
CA CYS A 271 14.40 11.62 -12.72
C CYS A 271 15.63 12.55 -12.69
N PRO A 272 15.81 13.45 -13.68
CA PRO A 272 16.93 14.39 -13.70
C PRO A 272 16.98 15.35 -12.49
N ALA A 273 15.84 15.56 -11.80
CA ALA A 273 15.74 16.37 -10.59
C ALA A 273 16.07 15.62 -9.29
N VAL A 274 16.36 14.31 -9.36
CA VAL A 274 16.73 13.47 -8.20
C VAL A 274 17.92 12.59 -8.59
N LEU A 275 19.11 13.18 -8.49
CA LEU A 275 20.38 12.50 -8.67
C LEU A 275 20.96 12.11 -7.31
N THR A 276 21.93 11.17 -7.30
CA THR A 276 22.72 10.91 -6.09
C THR A 276 23.92 11.85 -6.06
N TYR A 277 24.27 12.35 -4.87
CA TYR A 277 25.45 13.20 -4.70
C TYR A 277 26.75 12.39 -4.85
N ASP A 278 27.84 13.06 -5.20
CA ASP A 278 29.13 12.43 -5.46
C ASP A 278 29.79 11.88 -4.17
N HIS A 279 29.56 12.50 -3.00
CA HIS A 279 30.06 12.04 -1.70
C HIS A 279 29.21 10.90 -1.11
N SER A 280 27.91 10.88 -1.38
CA SER A 280 26.94 9.94 -0.81
C SER A 280 26.24 9.10 -1.89
N ARG A 281 27.01 8.58 -2.85
CA ARG A 281 26.54 7.56 -3.81
C ARG A 281 26.99 6.15 -3.43
N ILE A 282 26.13 5.18 -3.75
CA ILE A 282 26.55 3.78 -3.84
C ILE A 282 27.50 3.63 -5.03
N ARG A 283 28.53 2.81 -4.86
CA ARG A 283 29.52 2.47 -5.89
C ARG A 283 29.52 0.96 -6.08
N LEU A 284 29.18 0.51 -7.28
CA LEU A 284 29.21 -0.89 -7.67
C LEU A 284 30.64 -1.31 -8.00
N LYS A 285 31.00 -2.58 -7.79
CA LYS A 285 32.30 -3.11 -8.25
C LYS A 285 32.27 -3.28 -9.76
N SER A 286 32.99 -2.42 -10.49
CA SER A 286 33.02 -2.41 -11.95
C SER A 286 33.38 -3.76 -12.57
N GLU A 287 34.16 -4.59 -11.87
CA GLU A 287 34.57 -5.94 -12.29
C GLU A 287 33.38 -6.92 -12.36
N ASN A 288 32.32 -6.68 -11.59
CA ASN A 288 31.09 -7.47 -11.55
C ASN A 288 29.95 -6.82 -12.35
N SER A 289 30.16 -5.61 -12.89
CA SER A 289 29.11 -4.82 -13.54
C SER A 289 29.01 -5.11 -15.03
N HIS A 290 27.81 -5.42 -15.52
CA HIS A 290 27.54 -5.75 -16.93
C HIS A 290 28.05 -4.70 -17.94
N GLY A 291 28.18 -3.43 -17.52
CA GLY A 291 28.71 -2.33 -18.34
C GLY A 291 30.02 -1.72 -17.83
N SER A 292 30.80 -2.44 -16.99
CA SER A 292 32.06 -1.96 -16.38
C SER A 292 31.96 -0.60 -15.65
N SER A 293 30.79 -0.28 -15.13
CA SER A 293 30.40 1.02 -14.58
C SER A 293 30.12 0.92 -13.08
N ASP A 294 30.72 1.81 -12.27
CA ASP A 294 30.49 1.85 -10.82
C ASP A 294 29.18 2.56 -10.42
N TYR A 295 28.39 3.04 -11.38
CA TYR A 295 27.28 3.95 -11.14
C TYR A 295 25.90 3.28 -11.08
N ILE A 296 25.18 3.61 -10.00
CA ILE A 296 23.74 3.46 -9.83
C ILE A 296 23.20 4.70 -9.10
N ASN A 297 21.99 5.16 -9.43
CA ASN A 297 21.33 6.27 -8.71
C ASN A 297 20.74 5.78 -7.38
N ALA A 298 21.62 5.58 -6.41
CA ALA A 298 21.31 5.18 -5.05
C ALA A 298 22.26 5.85 -4.04
N SER A 299 21.77 6.14 -2.85
CA SER A 299 22.49 6.81 -1.76
C SER A 299 22.42 5.99 -0.47
N PRO A 300 23.54 5.73 0.23
CA PRO A 300 23.51 5.17 1.57
C PRO A 300 22.99 6.24 2.54
N ILE A 301 22.09 5.85 3.44
CA ILE A 301 21.55 6.71 4.49
C ILE A 301 22.01 6.18 5.85
N MET A 302 22.84 6.98 6.51
CA MET A 302 23.31 6.77 7.88
C MET A 302 22.27 7.29 8.89
N ASP A 303 22.06 6.51 9.94
CA ASP A 303 21.22 6.89 11.10
C ASP A 303 22.11 7.33 12.27
N HIS A 304 22.59 6.38 13.09
CA HIS A 304 23.35 6.66 14.31
C HIS A 304 24.79 6.13 14.28
N ASP A 305 25.11 5.15 13.43
CA ASP A 305 26.48 4.68 13.18
C ASP A 305 26.93 5.17 11.80
N PRO A 306 27.81 6.18 11.70
CA PRO A 306 28.23 6.74 10.41
C PRO A 306 29.09 5.76 9.58
N ARG A 307 29.46 4.60 10.14
CA ARG A 307 30.26 3.57 9.47
C ARG A 307 29.39 2.53 8.74
N LYS A 308 28.07 2.53 8.95
CA LYS A 308 27.15 1.52 8.40
C LYS A 308 25.79 2.13 8.05
N PRO A 309 25.38 2.14 6.77
CA PRO A 309 24.06 2.65 6.40
C PRO A 309 22.94 1.81 7.01
N ALA A 310 21.93 2.48 7.55
CA ALA A 310 20.68 1.86 7.98
C ALA A 310 19.75 1.60 6.78
N TYR A 311 19.86 2.44 5.74
CA TYR A 311 19.07 2.33 4.51
C TYR A 311 19.92 2.60 3.27
N ILE A 312 19.44 2.17 2.11
CA ILE A 312 19.87 2.68 0.81
C ILE A 312 18.64 3.23 0.10
N ALA A 313 18.62 4.56 -0.10
CA ALA A 313 17.56 5.24 -0.83
C ALA A 313 17.91 5.21 -2.34
N THR A 314 17.04 4.64 -3.17
CA THR A 314 17.29 4.43 -4.60
C THR A 314 16.04 4.71 -5.44
N GLN A 315 16.23 5.05 -6.71
CA GLN A 315 15.13 5.09 -7.69
C GLN A 315 14.54 3.68 -7.94
N GLY A 316 13.29 3.62 -8.37
CA GLY A 316 12.67 2.42 -8.93
C GLY A 316 13.39 2.02 -10.22
N PRO A 317 13.91 0.78 -10.36
CA PRO A 317 14.76 0.39 -11.47
C PRO A 317 14.21 0.74 -12.87
N LEU A 318 15.13 1.07 -13.78
CA LEU A 318 14.88 1.19 -15.22
C LEU A 318 15.19 -0.15 -15.90
N PRO A 319 14.69 -0.43 -17.12
CA PRO A 319 15.04 -1.65 -17.86
C PRO A 319 16.55 -1.88 -17.98
N ALA A 320 17.31 -0.79 -18.17
CA ALA A 320 18.77 -0.82 -18.30
C ALA A 320 19.53 -0.97 -16.96
N THR A 321 18.87 -0.80 -15.80
CA THR A 321 19.51 -0.80 -14.47
C THR A 321 19.03 -1.93 -13.57
N VAL A 322 18.37 -2.97 -14.13
CA VAL A 322 17.90 -4.13 -13.33
C VAL A 322 19.09 -4.96 -12.83
N ALA A 323 20.10 -5.19 -13.69
CA ALA A 323 21.34 -5.87 -13.29
C ALA A 323 22.09 -5.08 -12.21
N ASP A 324 22.29 -3.78 -12.42
CA ASP A 324 22.90 -2.85 -11.46
C ASP A 324 22.18 -2.87 -10.09
N PHE A 325 20.85 -2.96 -10.09
CA PHE A 325 20.05 -3.04 -8.86
C PHE A 325 20.27 -4.36 -8.11
N TRP A 326 20.27 -5.51 -8.79
CA TRP A 326 20.56 -6.79 -8.13
C TRP A 326 22.02 -6.95 -7.71
N GLN A 327 22.96 -6.32 -8.44
CA GLN A 327 24.34 -6.16 -7.99
C GLN A 327 24.39 -5.35 -6.69
N MET A 328 23.67 -4.22 -6.59
CA MET A 328 23.57 -3.43 -5.37
C MET A 328 22.99 -4.23 -4.19
N VAL A 329 21.89 -4.97 -4.40
CA VAL A 329 21.29 -5.86 -3.39
C VAL A 329 22.34 -6.88 -2.89
N TRP A 330 23.09 -7.47 -3.81
CA TRP A 330 24.12 -8.45 -3.49
C TRP A 330 25.34 -7.87 -2.76
N GLU A 331 25.90 -6.77 -3.26
CA GLU A 331 27.14 -6.19 -2.73
C GLU A 331 26.93 -5.44 -1.41
N SER A 332 25.76 -4.86 -1.18
CA SER A 332 25.39 -4.23 0.10
C SER A 332 25.06 -5.22 1.22
N GLY A 333 24.87 -6.50 0.90
CA GLY A 333 24.38 -7.51 1.85
C GLY A 333 22.90 -7.34 2.23
N CYS A 334 22.13 -6.57 1.46
CA CYS A 334 20.72 -6.31 1.70
C CYS A 334 19.87 -7.59 1.66
N VAL A 335 19.00 -7.74 2.66
CA VAL A 335 18.00 -8.84 2.76
C VAL A 335 16.56 -8.33 2.86
N VAL A 336 16.34 -7.01 2.90
CA VAL A 336 15.01 -6.38 2.93
C VAL A 336 14.93 -5.24 1.93
N VAL A 337 14.00 -5.35 0.97
CA VAL A 337 13.67 -4.32 -0.02
C VAL A 337 12.28 -3.76 0.29
N VAL A 338 12.14 -2.44 0.28
CA VAL A 338 10.88 -1.72 0.49
C VAL A 338 10.53 -0.95 -0.78
N MET A 339 9.42 -1.33 -1.40
CA MET A 339 8.90 -0.75 -2.64
C MET A 339 7.61 0.04 -2.35
N LEU A 340 7.65 1.35 -2.57
CA LEU A 340 6.60 2.32 -2.21
C LEU A 340 5.90 2.91 -3.45
N THR A 341 5.76 2.12 -4.51
CA THR A 341 5.07 2.52 -5.74
C THR A 341 4.59 1.27 -6.49
N PRO A 342 3.38 1.27 -7.06
CA PRO A 342 3.03 0.34 -8.13
C PRO A 342 3.92 0.56 -9.37
N LEU A 343 3.93 -0.39 -10.31
CA LEU A 343 4.73 -0.27 -11.55
C LEU A 343 4.34 0.94 -12.42
N SER A 344 3.08 1.38 -12.36
CA SER A 344 2.58 2.50 -13.13
C SER A 344 1.39 3.18 -12.46
N GLU A 345 1.32 4.50 -12.59
CA GLU A 345 0.26 5.37 -12.04
C GLU A 345 -0.22 6.30 -13.14
N ASN A 346 -1.54 6.41 -13.33
CA ASN A 346 -2.15 7.27 -14.36
C ASN A 346 -1.61 7.09 -15.80
N GLY A 347 -0.98 5.95 -16.09
CA GLY A 347 -0.34 5.62 -17.37
C GLY A 347 1.17 5.91 -17.43
N VAL A 348 1.74 6.58 -16.43
CA VAL A 348 3.18 6.82 -16.28
C VAL A 348 3.83 5.63 -15.58
N ARG A 349 4.92 5.08 -16.14
CA ARG A 349 5.66 3.95 -15.54
C ARG A 349 6.58 4.44 -14.42
N GLN A 350 6.18 4.23 -13.18
CA GLN A 350 6.95 4.62 -11.98
C GLN A 350 8.10 3.66 -11.67
N CYS A 351 7.94 2.36 -11.95
CA CYS A 351 8.98 1.35 -11.73
C CYS A 351 9.01 0.35 -12.89
N TYR A 352 10.17 -0.25 -13.18
CA TYR A 352 10.24 -1.42 -14.07
C TYR A 352 10.03 -2.71 -13.27
N HIS A 353 9.56 -3.77 -13.94
CA HIS A 353 9.37 -5.07 -13.32
C HIS A 353 10.73 -5.78 -13.18
N TYR A 354 11.35 -5.64 -12.01
CA TYR A 354 12.72 -6.11 -11.76
C TYR A 354 12.81 -7.50 -11.11
N TRP A 355 11.69 -8.22 -11.00
CA TRP A 355 11.61 -9.56 -10.40
C TRP A 355 10.81 -10.52 -11.31
N PRO A 356 10.89 -11.85 -11.12
CA PRO A 356 10.04 -12.82 -11.83
C PRO A 356 8.61 -12.89 -11.26
N ASP A 357 7.62 -12.99 -12.13
CA ASP A 357 6.22 -13.30 -11.77
C ASP A 357 6.07 -14.75 -11.28
N GLU A 358 6.84 -15.68 -11.86
CA GLU A 358 6.89 -17.09 -11.49
C GLU A 358 8.29 -17.67 -11.76
N GLY A 359 8.65 -18.75 -11.06
CA GLY A 359 9.93 -19.42 -11.26
C GLY A 359 11.14 -18.51 -10.98
N SER A 360 11.94 -18.23 -12.01
CA SER A 360 13.15 -17.42 -11.87
C SER A 360 13.49 -16.58 -13.11
N ASN A 361 14.20 -15.47 -12.87
CA ASN A 361 14.81 -14.65 -13.91
C ASN A 361 16.31 -14.48 -13.63
N LEU A 362 17.12 -14.41 -14.69
CA LEU A 362 18.56 -14.13 -14.60
C LEU A 362 18.85 -12.67 -14.96
N TYR A 363 19.44 -11.94 -14.01
CA TYR A 363 19.87 -10.55 -14.18
C TYR A 363 21.40 -10.48 -14.12
N HIS A 364 22.04 -10.47 -15.29
CA HIS A 364 23.49 -10.67 -15.46
C HIS A 364 23.98 -12.01 -14.85
N VAL A 365 24.53 -12.01 -13.63
CA VAL A 365 24.97 -13.20 -12.90
C VAL A 365 24.12 -13.51 -11.66
N TYR A 366 23.07 -12.70 -11.45
CA TYR A 366 22.15 -12.79 -10.31
C TYR A 366 20.88 -13.52 -10.72
N GLU A 367 20.81 -14.79 -10.34
CA GLU A 367 19.65 -15.65 -10.54
C GLU A 367 18.66 -15.41 -9.40
N VAL A 368 17.49 -14.85 -9.72
CA VAL A 368 16.44 -14.49 -8.75
C VAL A 368 15.27 -15.44 -8.92
N HIS A 369 14.97 -16.24 -7.90
CA HIS A 369 13.81 -17.13 -7.84
C HIS A 369 12.72 -16.52 -6.94
N LEU A 370 11.45 -16.52 -7.39
CA LEU A 370 10.32 -16.22 -6.51
C LEU A 370 9.95 -17.48 -5.70
N VAL A 371 10.13 -17.41 -4.38
CA VAL A 371 9.82 -18.51 -3.45
C VAL A 371 8.38 -18.42 -2.96
N SER A 372 7.89 -17.21 -2.70
CA SER A 372 6.50 -16.96 -2.34
C SER A 372 6.08 -15.51 -2.58
N GLU A 373 4.80 -15.30 -2.87
CA GLU A 373 4.11 -14.02 -2.75
C GLU A 373 2.97 -14.19 -1.73
N HIS A 374 2.81 -13.22 -0.84
CA HIS A 374 1.74 -13.19 0.16
C HIS A 374 1.11 -11.80 0.19
N ILE A 375 -0.12 -11.70 -0.33
CA ILE A 375 -0.97 -10.50 -0.21
C ILE A 375 -1.49 -10.48 1.23
N TRP A 376 -1.14 -9.44 2.00
CA TRP A 376 -1.53 -9.33 3.41
C TRP A 376 -2.84 -8.56 3.60
N CYS A 377 -3.05 -7.56 2.76
CA CYS A 377 -4.28 -6.77 2.63
C CYS A 377 -4.25 -6.07 1.26
N GLU A 378 -5.27 -5.25 0.98
CA GLU A 378 -5.35 -4.46 -0.26
C GLU A 378 -4.19 -3.44 -0.38
N ASP A 379 -3.65 -2.98 0.76
CA ASP A 379 -2.59 -1.96 0.79
C ASP A 379 -1.18 -2.48 0.49
N PHE A 380 -0.88 -3.76 0.74
CA PHE A 380 0.46 -4.30 0.51
C PHE A 380 0.56 -5.83 0.42
N LEU A 381 1.61 -6.27 -0.27
CA LEU A 381 2.04 -7.66 -0.36
C LEU A 381 3.51 -7.81 0.04
N VAL A 382 3.93 -9.06 0.29
CA VAL A 382 5.32 -9.43 0.61
C VAL A 382 5.76 -10.57 -0.29
N ARG A 383 6.94 -10.44 -0.91
CA ARG A 383 7.59 -11.49 -1.70
C ARG A 383 8.84 -12.00 -1.00
N SER A 384 9.06 -13.31 -1.06
CA SER A 384 10.32 -13.93 -0.66
C SER A 384 11.08 -14.35 -1.91
N PHE A 385 12.28 -13.82 -2.11
CA PHE A 385 13.17 -14.21 -3.20
C PHE A 385 14.34 -15.06 -2.69
N TYR A 386 14.73 -16.05 -3.48
CA TYR A 386 16.01 -16.74 -3.33
C TYR A 386 16.95 -16.22 -4.42
N LEU A 387 17.99 -15.51 -3.99
CA LEU A 387 18.95 -14.82 -4.82
C LEU A 387 20.27 -15.61 -4.81
N LYS A 388 20.70 -16.06 -5.99
CA LYS A 388 21.94 -16.82 -6.19
C LYS A 388 22.89 -16.06 -7.10
N ASN A 389 24.16 -15.97 -6.69
CA ASN A 389 25.23 -15.48 -7.55
C ASN A 389 25.83 -16.68 -8.32
N LEU A 390 25.75 -16.66 -9.65
CA LEU A 390 26.21 -17.78 -10.49
C LEU A 390 27.74 -17.90 -10.59
N GLN A 391 28.50 -16.84 -10.31
CA GLN A 391 29.96 -16.88 -10.31
C GLN A 391 30.51 -17.52 -9.03
N THR A 392 29.96 -17.16 -7.86
CA THR A 392 30.43 -17.66 -6.56
C THR A 392 29.67 -18.88 -6.06
N ASN A 393 28.48 -19.15 -6.60
CA ASN A 393 27.48 -20.10 -6.09
C ASN A 393 27.02 -19.84 -4.63
N GLU A 394 27.32 -18.67 -4.08
CA GLU A 394 26.69 -18.20 -2.84
C GLU A 394 25.19 -17.89 -3.07
N THR A 395 24.38 -18.07 -2.03
CA THR A 395 22.93 -17.86 -2.07
C THR A 395 22.43 -17.12 -0.84
N ARG A 396 21.36 -16.33 -0.99
CA ARG A 396 20.75 -15.49 0.06
C ARG A 396 19.24 -15.40 -0.13
N THR A 397 18.51 -15.19 0.95
CA THR A 397 17.08 -14.83 0.90
C THR A 397 16.93 -13.32 0.95
N VAL A 398 16.07 -12.75 0.10
CA VAL A 398 15.75 -11.32 0.08
C VAL A 398 14.23 -11.16 0.14
N THR A 399 13.72 -10.41 1.10
CA THR A 399 12.29 -10.16 1.27
C THR A 399 11.93 -8.79 0.70
N GLN A 400 11.02 -8.73 -0.28
CA GLN A 400 10.47 -7.48 -0.80
C GLN A 400 9.12 -7.19 -0.16
N PHE A 401 8.99 -6.04 0.49
CA PHE A 401 7.74 -5.48 0.99
C PHE A 401 7.25 -4.44 -0.02
N HIS A 402 6.06 -4.64 -0.59
CA HIS A 402 5.53 -3.81 -1.68
C HIS A 402 4.22 -3.16 -1.25
N PHE A 403 4.29 -1.85 -0.97
CA PHE A 403 3.14 -1.02 -0.64
C PHE A 403 2.49 -0.49 -1.92
N LEU A 404 1.20 -0.76 -2.07
CA LEU A 404 0.40 -0.55 -3.27
C LEU A 404 -0.42 0.75 -3.18
N SER A 405 -1.01 1.03 -2.01
CA SER A 405 -1.95 2.15 -1.79
C SER A 405 -1.31 3.54 -1.64
N TRP A 406 -0.11 3.76 -2.17
CA TRP A 406 0.52 5.09 -2.24
C TRP A 406 0.58 5.52 -3.70
N TYR A 407 -0.46 6.21 -4.14
CA TYR A 407 -0.61 6.76 -5.49
C TYR A 407 -0.30 8.26 -5.52
N ASP A 408 0.05 8.77 -6.71
CA ASP A 408 0.23 10.20 -7.02
C ASP A 408 1.30 10.93 -6.18
N GLN A 409 1.38 12.25 -6.30
CA GLN A 409 2.30 13.09 -5.53
C GLN A 409 1.87 13.27 -4.06
N GLY A 410 0.65 12.83 -3.72
CA GLY A 410 0.09 12.92 -2.38
C GLY A 410 0.58 11.85 -1.42
N VAL A 411 -0.28 11.52 -0.45
CA VAL A 411 0.02 10.65 0.70
C VAL A 411 -1.08 9.58 0.84
N PRO A 412 -0.80 8.44 1.50
CA PRO A 412 -1.81 7.42 1.77
C PRO A 412 -3.00 8.01 2.55
N ALA A 413 -4.22 7.62 2.19
CA ALA A 413 -5.44 8.03 2.90
C ALA A 413 -5.52 7.53 4.35
N SER A 414 -4.61 6.63 4.74
CA SER A 414 -4.47 6.06 6.08
C SER A 414 -2.99 5.92 6.43
N THR A 415 -2.54 6.73 7.38
CA THR A 415 -1.27 6.56 8.13
C THR A 415 -1.13 5.16 8.70
N ARG A 416 -2.20 4.63 9.28
CA ARG A 416 -2.27 3.32 9.94
C ARG A 416 -1.79 2.17 9.07
N SER A 417 -2.19 2.15 7.79
CA SER A 417 -1.76 1.11 6.83
C SER A 417 -0.25 1.13 6.59
N LEU A 418 0.37 2.32 6.52
CA LEU A 418 1.82 2.45 6.38
C LEU A 418 2.55 2.10 7.68
N LEU A 419 1.97 2.40 8.85
CA LEU A 419 2.51 2.01 10.15
C LEU A 419 2.48 0.47 10.34
N ASP A 420 1.38 -0.20 9.97
CA ASP A 420 1.31 -1.67 10.03
C ASP A 420 2.25 -2.34 9.01
N PHE A 421 2.42 -1.77 7.83
CA PHE A 421 3.46 -2.15 6.86
C PHE A 421 4.86 -2.00 7.46
N ARG A 422 5.18 -0.83 8.04
CA ARG A 422 6.46 -0.54 8.72
C ARG A 422 6.74 -1.53 9.85
N ARG A 423 5.75 -1.85 10.69
CA ARG A 423 5.88 -2.84 11.77
C ARG A 423 6.26 -4.22 11.23
N LYS A 424 5.69 -4.65 10.09
CA LYS A 424 6.08 -5.91 9.42
C LYS A 424 7.48 -5.85 8.80
N VAL A 425 7.87 -4.74 8.17
CA VAL A 425 9.25 -4.53 7.68
C VAL A 425 10.25 -4.62 8.84
N ASN A 426 9.95 -3.99 9.97
CA ASN A 426 10.84 -3.90 11.13
C ASN A 426 10.88 -5.18 12.00
N LYS A 427 9.85 -6.04 11.89
CA LYS A 427 9.86 -7.43 12.40
C LYS A 427 10.54 -8.40 11.42
N CYS A 428 10.81 -7.98 10.18
CA CYS A 428 11.63 -8.76 9.27
C CYS A 428 13.10 -8.77 9.73
N TYR A 429 13.86 -9.73 9.20
CA TYR A 429 15.19 -10.11 9.68
C TYR A 429 16.21 -8.95 9.61
N ARG A 430 16.49 -8.32 10.77
CA ARG A 430 17.56 -7.32 10.95
C ARG A 430 18.92 -7.96 11.33
N GLY A 431 19.22 -9.13 10.78
CA GLY A 431 20.51 -9.80 11.05
C GLY A 431 21.70 -9.07 10.42
N ARG A 432 22.80 -8.96 11.19
CA ARG A 432 24.12 -8.46 10.75
C ARG A 432 24.15 -7.08 10.04
N SER A 433 23.64 -6.03 10.68
CA SER A 433 23.93 -4.62 10.33
C SER A 433 23.91 -4.28 8.82
N CYS A 434 22.94 -4.80 8.09
CA CYS A 434 22.78 -4.57 6.65
C CYS A 434 21.73 -3.48 6.39
N PRO A 435 21.87 -2.67 5.32
CA PRO A 435 20.92 -1.62 5.00
C PRO A 435 19.62 -2.21 4.43
N ILE A 436 18.50 -1.55 4.75
CA ILE A 436 17.22 -1.76 4.05
C ILE A 436 17.24 -0.94 2.75
N ILE A 437 17.07 -1.58 1.58
CA ILE A 437 16.90 -0.83 0.33
C ILE A 437 15.48 -0.28 0.27
N VAL A 438 15.30 1.03 0.09
CA VAL A 438 14.00 1.70 0.04
C VAL A 438 13.87 2.49 -1.28
N HIS A 439 12.84 2.18 -2.06
CA HIS A 439 12.60 2.85 -3.34
C HIS A 439 11.12 3.16 -3.59
N CYS A 440 10.89 4.22 -4.37
CA CYS A 440 9.61 4.54 -4.98
C CYS A 440 9.82 4.68 -6.51
N SER A 441 9.39 5.79 -7.10
CA SER A 441 9.74 6.18 -8.47
C SER A 441 11.15 6.78 -8.49
N ASP A 442 11.34 8.01 -8.02
CA ASP A 442 12.65 8.69 -7.99
C ASP A 442 13.55 8.32 -6.79
N GLY A 443 12.98 7.71 -5.75
CA GLY A 443 13.70 7.38 -4.53
C GLY A 443 13.91 8.56 -3.57
N ALA A 444 13.10 9.62 -3.67
CA ALA A 444 13.20 10.80 -2.80
C ALA A 444 11.90 11.15 -2.08
N GLY A 445 10.76 11.26 -2.76
CA GLY A 445 9.49 11.67 -2.13
C GLY A 445 8.98 10.66 -1.10
N ARG A 446 8.33 9.60 -1.57
CA ARG A 446 7.79 8.52 -0.71
C ARG A 446 8.89 7.77 0.06
N SER A 447 10.05 7.53 -0.56
CA SER A 447 11.21 6.92 0.10
C SER A 447 11.71 7.77 1.27
N GLY A 448 11.91 9.07 1.07
CA GLY A 448 12.33 9.98 2.14
C GLY A 448 11.28 10.09 3.24
N THR A 449 10.00 10.09 2.89
CA THR A 449 8.89 10.11 3.85
C THR A 449 8.86 8.86 4.72
N TYR A 450 8.97 7.67 4.12
CA TYR A 450 9.06 6.41 4.85
C TYR A 450 10.31 6.33 5.74
N ILE A 451 11.47 6.72 5.23
CA ILE A 451 12.73 6.73 5.99
C ILE A 451 12.67 7.73 7.14
N LEU A 452 12.09 8.93 6.96
CA LEU A 452 11.91 9.93 8.00
C LEU A 452 11.05 9.38 9.16
N ILE A 453 9.89 8.80 8.83
CA ILE A 453 9.00 8.15 9.80
C ILE A 453 9.74 7.03 10.54
N ASP A 454 10.45 6.15 9.82
CA ASP A 454 11.16 5.04 10.46
C ASP A 454 12.34 5.50 11.33
N MET A 455 13.15 6.47 10.87
CA MET A 455 14.27 7.02 11.64
C MET A 455 13.79 7.72 12.91
N VAL A 456 12.77 8.57 12.83
CA VAL A 456 12.22 9.24 14.03
C VAL A 456 11.71 8.21 15.04
N LEU A 457 10.90 7.26 14.61
CA LEU A 457 10.34 6.24 15.51
C LEU A 457 11.41 5.26 16.03
N ASN A 458 12.46 4.98 15.26
CA ASN A 458 13.61 4.20 15.74
C ASN A 458 14.51 5.00 16.70
N LYS A 459 14.63 6.33 16.56
CA LYS A 459 15.31 7.20 17.55
C LYS A 459 14.54 7.17 18.88
N MET A 460 13.22 7.34 18.84
CA MET A 460 12.35 7.28 20.03
C MET A 460 12.42 5.94 20.74
N ALA A 461 12.32 4.82 20.01
CA ALA A 461 12.39 3.48 20.58
C ALA A 461 13.75 3.13 21.22
N LYS A 462 14.82 3.88 20.90
CA LYS A 462 16.15 3.79 21.53
C LYS A 462 16.29 4.71 22.77
N GLY A 463 15.27 5.46 23.14
CA GLY A 463 15.29 6.38 24.29
C GLY A 463 15.76 7.81 23.99
N ALA A 464 15.67 8.27 22.73
CA ALA A 464 15.88 9.69 22.42
C ALA A 464 14.77 10.55 23.06
N LYS A 465 15.15 11.47 23.96
CA LYS A 465 14.22 12.32 24.73
C LYS A 465 13.66 13.51 23.95
N GLU A 466 14.41 13.97 22.97
CA GLU A 466 14.08 15.09 22.11
C GLU A 466 14.08 14.62 20.65
N ILE A 467 13.09 15.10 19.90
CA ILE A 467 12.87 14.72 18.50
C ILE A 467 12.63 16.00 17.72
N ASP A 468 13.59 16.34 16.87
CA ASP A 468 13.41 17.31 15.81
C ASP A 468 13.26 16.57 14.46
N ILE A 469 12.10 16.74 13.83
CA ILE A 469 11.75 16.09 12.57
C ILE A 469 12.23 16.90 11.35
N ALA A 470 12.35 18.23 11.47
CA ALA A 470 12.92 19.08 10.44
C ALA A 470 14.43 18.85 10.34
N ALA A 471 15.17 18.88 11.47
CA ALA A 471 16.60 18.57 11.50
C ALA A 471 16.90 17.10 11.12
N THR A 472 15.98 16.17 11.39
CA THR A 472 16.10 14.78 10.88
C THR A 472 15.87 14.71 9.36
N LEU A 473 15.08 15.63 8.77
CA LEU A 473 14.89 15.73 7.33
C LEU A 473 16.06 16.47 6.64
N GLU A 474 16.65 17.48 7.27
CA GLU A 474 17.91 18.10 6.83
C GLU A 474 19.03 17.04 6.75
N HIS A 475 19.23 16.26 7.81
CA HIS A 475 20.16 15.11 7.84
C HIS A 475 19.87 14.03 6.77
N LEU A 476 18.63 13.92 6.26
CA LEU A 476 18.33 13.09 5.09
C LEU A 476 18.70 13.78 3.77
N ARG A 477 18.51 15.10 3.69
CA ARG A 477 18.82 15.93 2.53
C ARG A 477 20.32 16.16 2.36
N ASP A 478 21.13 16.12 3.41
CA ASP A 478 22.61 15.99 3.38
C ASP A 478 23.10 14.75 2.61
N GLN A 479 22.31 13.68 2.62
CA GLN A 479 22.71 12.35 2.15
C GLN A 479 22.05 11.95 0.82
N ARG A 480 20.87 12.49 0.50
CA ARG A 480 20.24 12.39 -0.82
C ARG A 480 19.38 13.63 -1.08
N PRO A 481 19.52 14.33 -2.21
CA PRO A 481 18.75 15.53 -2.48
C PRO A 481 17.25 15.24 -2.58
N ARG A 482 16.43 16.26 -2.30
CA ARG A 482 14.96 16.26 -2.48
C ARG A 482 14.19 15.22 -1.65
N MET A 483 14.80 14.57 -0.66
CA MET A 483 14.10 13.67 0.28
C MET A 483 12.91 14.39 0.91
N VAL A 484 11.72 13.75 0.91
CA VAL A 484 10.39 14.36 1.17
C VAL A 484 10.14 15.56 0.24
N GLN A 485 9.30 15.38 -0.77
CA GLN A 485 9.24 16.33 -1.90
C GLN A 485 8.16 17.40 -1.79
N THR A 486 7.12 17.17 -1.02
CA THR A 486 5.96 18.06 -0.89
C THR A 486 5.62 18.30 0.59
N LYS A 487 4.89 19.38 0.86
CA LYS A 487 4.48 19.73 2.23
C LYS A 487 3.59 18.66 2.82
N GLU A 488 2.67 18.11 2.03
CA GLU A 488 1.71 17.07 2.43
C GLU A 488 2.45 15.81 2.89
N GLN A 489 3.56 15.45 2.24
CA GLN A 489 4.42 14.35 2.66
C GLN A 489 5.08 14.61 4.03
N PHE A 490 5.43 15.86 4.34
CA PHE A 490 5.96 16.26 5.64
C PHE A 490 4.85 16.32 6.73
N GLU A 491 3.67 16.87 6.42
CA GLU A 491 2.51 16.84 7.33
C GLU A 491 2.07 15.40 7.66
N PHE A 492 2.14 14.50 6.67
CA PHE A 492 1.84 13.09 6.85
C PHE A 492 2.91 12.38 7.70
N ALA A 493 4.19 12.74 7.57
CA ALA A 493 5.25 12.20 8.43
C ALA A 493 5.04 12.60 9.91
N LEU A 494 4.74 13.88 10.18
CA LEU A 494 4.30 14.36 11.50
C LEU A 494 3.11 13.56 12.05
N THR A 495 2.08 13.37 11.21
CA THR A 495 0.84 12.65 11.59
C THR A 495 1.11 11.18 11.90
N ALA A 496 1.89 10.49 11.07
CA ALA A 496 2.25 9.07 11.28
C ALA A 496 3.08 8.86 12.55
N VAL A 497 4.00 9.79 12.86
CA VAL A 497 4.77 9.75 14.12
C VAL A 497 3.84 9.97 15.31
N ALA A 498 2.96 10.98 15.27
CA ALA A 498 2.01 11.25 16.34
C ALA A 498 1.08 10.05 16.62
N GLU A 499 0.57 9.39 15.58
CA GLU A 499 -0.29 8.21 15.73
C GLU A 499 0.45 6.99 16.31
N GLU A 500 1.68 6.70 15.88
CA GLU A 500 2.46 5.59 16.45
C GLU A 500 2.75 5.84 17.94
N VAL A 501 3.13 7.06 18.31
CA VAL A 501 3.40 7.45 19.71
C VAL A 501 2.13 7.34 20.55
N ASN A 502 0.99 7.80 20.05
CA ASN A 502 -0.32 7.67 20.69
C ASN A 502 -0.75 6.19 20.85
N ALA A 503 -0.45 5.34 19.85
CA ALA A 503 -0.70 3.90 19.94
C ALA A 503 0.20 3.20 20.96
N ILE A 504 1.49 3.57 21.04
CA ILE A 504 2.43 3.06 22.05
C ILE A 504 2.01 3.50 23.46
N LEU A 505 1.66 4.78 23.64
CA LEU A 505 1.17 5.31 24.93
C LEU A 505 -0.07 4.56 25.43
N LYS A 506 -1.00 4.22 24.53
CA LYS A 506 -2.20 3.42 24.84
C LYS A 506 -1.94 1.94 25.09
N ALA A 507 -0.73 1.44 24.82
CA ALA A 507 -0.34 0.04 25.03
C ALA A 507 0.37 -0.19 26.37
N PHE A 508 0.77 0.86 27.09
CA PHE A 508 1.25 0.72 28.47
C PHE A 508 0.10 0.35 29.43
N PRO A 509 0.38 -0.42 30.50
CA PRO A 509 -0.55 -0.57 31.62
C PRO A 509 -0.92 0.79 32.22
N GLN A 510 -2.19 0.97 32.56
CA GLN A 510 -2.74 2.13 33.26
C GLN A 510 -2.75 1.93 34.78
#